data_AF-A0A754E3Z4-F1
#
_entry.id   AF-A0A754E3Z4-F1
#
_cell.length_a   1.000
_cell.length_b   1.000
_cell.length_c   1.000
_cell.angle_alpha   90.00
_cell.angle_beta   90.00
_cell.angle_gamma   90.00
#
_symmetry.space_group_name_H-M   'P 1'
#
loop_
_entity.id
_entity.type
_entity.pdbx_description
1 polymer ?
#
loop_
_entity_poly.entity_id
_entity_poly.type
_entity_poly.pdbx_seq_one_letter_code
_entity_poly.pdbx_strand_id
1 'polypeptide(L)'
;MALITLKDWNKKQPIHLCDEQVRRLVRKGLIYPAPELYGRCYLVEETAVRLKNHHSLTPGNTSKKLIRRIIDGRHEKKRKNS
;
A
#
# COMPACT_ATOMS: atom_id res chain seq x y z
N MET A 1 -1.43 -23.97 -8.82
CA MET A 1 -0.94 -22.71 -8.22
C MET A 1 0.54 -22.59 -8.56
N ALA A 2 0.97 -21.50 -9.20
CA ALA A 2 2.37 -21.32 -9.55
C ALA A 2 3.13 -20.67 -8.39
N LEU A 3 4.26 -21.24 -8.00
CA LEU A 3 5.18 -20.67 -7.03
C LEU A 3 6.22 -19.82 -7.76
N ILE A 4 6.40 -18.59 -7.30
CA ILE A 4 7.37 -17.63 -7.84
C ILE A 4 8.32 -17.19 -6.74
N THR A 5 9.46 -16.61 -7.13
CA THR A 5 10.40 -16.06 -6.14
C THR A 5 9.82 -14.83 -5.46
N LEU A 6 10.22 -14.58 -4.22
CA LEU A 6 9.86 -13.35 -3.49
C LEU A 6 10.22 -12.06 -4.26
N LYS A 7 11.31 -12.11 -5.04
CA LYS A 7 11.76 -11.00 -5.88
C LYS A 7 10.81 -10.76 -7.05
N ASP A 8 10.36 -11.81 -7.71
CA ASP A 8 9.43 -11.70 -8.84
C ASP A 8 8.01 -11.34 -8.37
N TRP A 9 7.60 -11.83 -7.20
CA TRP A 9 6.35 -11.40 -6.57
C TRP A 9 6.35 -9.89 -6.28
N ASN A 10 7.48 -9.34 -5.79
CA ASN A 10 7.63 -7.91 -5.52
C ASN A 10 7.54 -7.04 -6.79
N LYS A 11 8.02 -7.53 -7.94
CA LYS A 11 7.90 -6.84 -9.24
C LYS A 11 6.45 -6.75 -9.75
N LYS A 12 5.56 -7.59 -9.24
CA LYS A 12 4.13 -7.56 -9.58
C LYS A 12 3.33 -6.65 -8.65
N GLN A 13 3.95 -6.13 -7.58
CA GLN A 13 3.29 -5.24 -6.64
C GLN A 13 3.17 -3.81 -7.23
N PRO A 14 2.15 -3.03 -6.84
CA PRO A 14 1.98 -1.65 -7.31
C PRO A 14 3.18 -0.74 -7.00
N ILE A 15 3.92 -1.05 -5.94
CA ILE A 15 5.14 -0.34 -5.53
C ILE A 15 6.20 -1.40 -5.27
N HIS A 16 7.31 -1.31 -6.01
CA HIS A 16 8.45 -2.20 -5.81
C HIS A 16 9.22 -1.75 -4.57
N LEU A 17 9.29 -2.61 -3.56
CA LEU A 17 10.09 -2.38 -2.37
C LEU A 17 11.52 -2.91 -2.56
N CYS A 18 12.45 -2.52 -1.68
CA CYS A 18 13.76 -3.17 -1.69
C CYS A 18 13.66 -4.61 -1.14
N ASP A 19 14.58 -5.49 -1.54
CA ASP A 19 14.54 -6.91 -1.16
C ASP A 19 14.43 -7.12 0.36
N GLU A 20 15.13 -6.32 1.17
CA GLU A 20 15.10 -6.46 2.62
C GLU A 20 13.78 -5.99 3.23
N GLN A 21 13.11 -4.98 2.66
CA GLN A 21 11.76 -4.59 3.09
C GLN A 21 10.78 -5.74 2.85
N VAL A 22 10.87 -6.41 1.70
CA VAL A 22 10.02 -7.57 1.39
C VAL A 22 10.32 -8.72 2.34
N ARG A 23 11.59 -9.03 2.62
CA ARG A 23 11.96 -10.04 3.63
C ARG A 23 11.42 -9.70 5.02
N ARG A 24 11.42 -8.42 5.43
CA ARG A 24 10.79 -7.98 6.68
C ARG A 24 9.28 -8.21 6.68
N LEU A 25 8.58 -8.10 5.55
CA LEU A 25 7.15 -8.44 5.47
C LEU A 25 6.93 -9.94 5.71
N VAL A 26 7.77 -10.80 5.11
CA VAL A 26 7.73 -12.25 5.34
C VAL A 26 7.93 -12.58 6.82
N ARG A 27 8.99 -12.04 7.45
CA ARG A 27 9.27 -12.24 8.89
C ARG A 27 8.13 -11.74 9.79
N LYS A 28 7.39 -10.73 9.36
CA LYS A 28 6.23 -10.18 10.07
C LYS A 28 4.91 -10.92 9.78
N GLY A 29 4.93 -11.94 8.92
CA GLY A 29 3.72 -12.68 8.53
C GLY A 29 2.73 -11.86 7.69
N LEU A 30 3.19 -10.84 6.96
CA LEU A 30 2.32 -9.91 6.22
C LEU A 30 2.05 -10.32 4.77
N ILE A 31 2.40 -11.56 4.38
CA ILE A 31 2.14 -12.11 3.05
C ILE A 31 1.31 -13.39 3.24
N TYR A 32 0.19 -13.48 2.53
CA TYR A 32 -0.72 -14.62 2.60
C TYR A 32 -1.10 -15.12 1.19
N PRO A 33 -0.99 -16.43 0.88
CA PRO A 33 -0.50 -17.50 1.75
C PRO A 33 0.95 -17.31 2.18
N ALA A 34 1.31 -17.95 3.30
CA ALA A 34 2.63 -17.78 3.90
C ALA A 34 3.72 -18.28 2.94
N PRO A 35 4.77 -17.49 2.68
CA PRO A 35 5.88 -17.92 1.84
C PRO A 35 6.62 -19.13 2.43
N GLU A 36 7.05 -20.04 1.57
CA GLU A 36 7.86 -21.20 1.94
C GLU A 36 9.35 -20.88 1.76
N LEU A 37 10.18 -21.29 2.72
CA LEU A 37 11.63 -21.16 2.59
C LEU A 37 12.18 -22.33 1.74
N TYR A 38 12.76 -22.00 0.59
CA TYR A 38 13.39 -22.96 -0.32
C TYR A 38 14.89 -22.66 -0.44
N GLY A 39 15.68 -23.38 0.35
CA GLY A 39 17.13 -23.16 0.45
C GLY A 39 17.47 -21.77 0.99
N ARG A 40 17.91 -20.87 0.11
CA ARG A 40 18.28 -19.47 0.46
C ARG A 40 17.25 -18.43 0.04
N CYS A 41 16.15 -18.85 -0.59
CA CYS A 41 15.13 -17.98 -1.14
C CYS A 41 13.76 -18.31 -0.57
N TYR A 42 12.81 -17.38 -0.68
CA TYR A 42 11.40 -17.65 -0.40
C TYR A 42 10.64 -17.89 -1.70
N LEU A 43 9.81 -18.92 -1.70
CA LEU A 43 8.79 -19.20 -2.71
C LEU A 43 7.46 -18.64 -2.22
N VAL A 44 6.79 -17.93 -3.11
CA VAL A 44 5.52 -17.26 -2.84
C VAL A 44 4.54 -17.69 -3.91
N GLU A 45 3.30 -17.97 -3.53
CA GLU A 45 2.26 -18.15 -4.54
C GLU A 45 2.08 -16.87 -5.35
N GLU A 46 1.91 -17.00 -6.66
CA GLU A 46 1.68 -15.85 -7.53
C GLU A 46 0.47 -15.01 -7.10
N THR A 47 -0.55 -15.66 -6.55
CA THR A 47 -1.78 -15.05 -6.04
C THR A 47 -1.68 -14.54 -4.60
N ALA A 48 -0.51 -14.63 -3.97
CA ALA A 48 -0.34 -14.18 -2.59
C ALA A 48 -0.55 -12.66 -2.47
N VAL A 49 -1.22 -12.24 -1.41
CA VAL A 49 -1.57 -10.86 -1.13
C VAL A 49 -0.81 -10.34 0.08
N ARG A 50 -0.51 -9.05 0.05
CA ARG A 50 0.04 -8.34 1.20
C ARG A 50 -1.08 -7.96 2.17
N LEU A 51 -0.95 -8.38 3.43
CA LEU A 51 -1.88 -8.02 4.50
C LEU A 51 -1.62 -6.57 4.96
N LYS A 52 -2.69 -5.80 5.15
CA LYS A 52 -2.63 -4.43 5.70
C LYS A 52 -2.49 -4.49 7.23
N ASN A 53 -1.28 -4.82 7.72
CA ASN A 53 -0.84 -4.79 9.14
C ASN A 53 -1.75 -5.45 10.20
N HIS A 54 -1.16 -6.26 11.07
CA HIS A 54 -1.79 -6.72 12.34
C HIS A 54 -1.96 -5.60 13.40
N HIS A 55 -1.52 -4.36 13.12
CA HIS A 55 -1.62 -3.22 14.04
C HIS A 55 -2.88 -2.35 13.82
N SER A 56 -4.00 -2.93 13.40
CA SER A 56 -5.30 -2.25 13.55
C SER A 56 -5.81 -2.42 14.98
N LEU A 57 -5.09 -1.83 15.95
CA LEU A 57 -5.63 -1.52 17.27
C LEU A 57 -5.66 0.00 17.45
N THR A 58 -6.09 0.74 16.42
CA THR A 58 -6.78 2.03 16.58
C THR A 58 -7.50 2.35 15.26
N PRO A 59 -8.78 2.77 15.29
CA PRO A 59 -9.40 3.48 14.18
C PRO A 59 -8.86 4.92 14.19
N GLY A 60 -7.56 5.08 13.95
CA GLY A 60 -6.85 6.31 14.19
C GLY A 60 -6.03 6.69 12.97
N ASN A 61 -6.51 7.70 12.25
CA ASN A 61 -5.79 8.40 11.20
C ASN A 61 -5.80 7.72 9.82
N THR A 62 -7.01 7.61 9.26
CA THR A 62 -7.20 7.76 7.80
C THR A 62 -6.37 8.97 7.39
N SER A 63 -5.31 8.75 6.61
CA SER A 63 -4.49 9.82 6.05
C SER A 63 -5.44 10.83 5.39
N LYS A 64 -5.68 11.96 6.05
CA LYS A 64 -6.46 13.06 5.51
C LYS A 64 -5.66 13.66 4.36
N LYS A 65 -5.63 12.97 3.21
CA LYS A 65 -5.19 13.56 1.96
C LYS A 65 -6.15 14.72 1.73
N LEU A 66 -5.63 15.94 1.69
CA LEU A 66 -6.38 17.09 1.23
C LEU A 66 -6.74 16.83 -0.24
N ILE A 67 -7.97 16.39 -0.51
CA ILE A 67 -8.42 16.03 -1.87
C ILE A 67 -8.73 17.28 -2.70
N ARG A 68 -8.97 18.43 -2.05
CA ARG A 68 -9.44 19.64 -2.74
C ARG A 68 -8.79 20.91 -2.18
N ARG A 69 -8.45 21.82 -3.10
CA ARG A 69 -8.08 23.20 -2.79
C ARG A 69 -9.35 23.96 -2.42
N ILE A 70 -9.34 24.71 -1.32
CA ILE A 70 -10.43 25.63 -0.96
C ILE A 70 -10.37 26.80 -1.95
N ILE A 71 -11.47 27.08 -2.65
CA ILE A 71 -11.61 28.24 -3.54
C ILE A 71 -12.71 29.12 -2.95
N ASP A 72 -12.34 29.98 -2.03
CA ASP A 72 -13.23 31.04 -1.55
C ASP A 72 -13.02 32.28 -2.41
N GLY A 73 -13.86 32.46 -3.42
CA GLY A 73 -13.93 33.67 -4.22
C GLY A 73 -14.67 34.78 -3.46
N ARG A 74 -14.13 35.99 -3.44
CA ARG A 74 -14.80 37.17 -2.88
C ARG A 74 -16.03 37.51 -3.74
N HIS A 75 -17.21 37.61 -3.13
CA HIS A 75 -18.40 38.10 -3.82
C HIS A 75 -18.23 39.59 -4.17
N GLU A 76 -18.02 39.89 -5.44
CA GLU A 76 -18.08 41.28 -5.93
C GLU A 76 -19.52 41.78 -5.93
N LYS A 77 -19.72 42.97 -5.33
CA LYS A 77 -21.01 43.64 -5.26
C LYS A 77 -21.33 44.21 -6.64
N LYS A 78 -22.33 43.65 -7.33
CA LYS A 78 -22.85 44.21 -8.59
C LYS A 78 -23.30 45.66 -8.37
N ARG A 79 -22.64 46.61 -9.03
CA ARG A 79 -23.11 48.00 -9.10
C ARG A 79 -24.34 48.04 -10.00
N LYS A 80 -25.47 48.54 -9.46
CA LYS A 80 -26.64 48.90 -10.26
C LYS A 80 -26.30 50.23 -10.95
N ASN A 81 -26.22 50.23 -12.27
CA ASN A 81 -26.22 51.48 -13.03
C ASN A 81 -27.68 51.97 -13.09
N SER A 82 -27.88 53.22 -12.64
CA SER A 82 -29.12 53.97 -12.77
C SER A 82 -29.25 54.61 -14.15
#